data_AF-A0A967YD76-F1
#
_entry.id   AF-A0A967YD76-F1
#
_cell.length_a   1.000
_cell.length_b   1.000
_cell.length_c   1.000
_cell.angle_alpha   90.00
_cell.angle_beta   90.00
_cell.angle_gamma   90.00
#
_symmetry.space_group_name_H-M   'P 1'
#
loop_
_entity.id
_entity.type
_entity.pdbx_description
1 polymer ?
#
loop_
_entity_poly.entity_id
_entity_poly.type
_entity_poly.pdbx_seq_one_letter_code
_entity_poly.pdbx_strand_id
1 'polypeptide(L)'
;MSRRITNCQTRRKKLEFYIVDVFAETKYTGNQLAVFRNTHSLNEKKMQSIAREINFSETTFIDSDEMRHGGFDVKIFTPVAEIPFAGHPTLGTAFIIKEFVLRKNVEKITLNL
;
A
#
# COMPACT_ATOMS: atom_id res chain seq x y z
N MET A 1 -27.55 4.32 39.65
CA MET A 1 -27.16 3.40 38.54
C MET A 1 -26.60 4.21 37.39
N SER A 2 -25.28 4.32 37.30
CA SER A 2 -24.59 5.09 36.26
C SER A 2 -24.44 4.22 35.01
N ARG A 3 -25.19 4.55 33.94
CA ARG A 3 -24.98 3.94 32.62
C ARG A 3 -23.89 4.74 31.91
N ARG A 4 -22.69 4.14 31.81
CA ARG A 4 -21.60 4.66 30.98
C ARG A 4 -22.10 4.76 29.54
N ILE A 5 -22.13 5.98 29.01
CA ILE A 5 -22.20 6.24 27.58
C ILE A 5 -20.84 5.81 27.03
N THR A 6 -20.76 4.60 26.48
CA THR A 6 -19.57 4.16 25.75
C THR A 6 -19.52 4.94 24.46
N ASN A 7 -18.71 6.01 24.45
CA ASN A 7 -18.39 6.80 23.27
C ASN A 7 -17.59 5.89 22.31
N CYS A 8 -18.30 5.11 21.48
CA CYS A 8 -17.69 4.36 20.39
C CYS A 8 -17.38 5.36 19.26
N GLN A 9 -16.28 6.10 19.40
CA GLN A 9 -15.75 6.87 18.29
C GLN A 9 -15.06 5.91 17.32
N THR A 10 -15.81 5.40 16.33
CA THR A 10 -15.21 4.75 15.17
C THR A 10 -14.45 5.81 14.38
N ARG A 11 -13.18 6.07 14.72
CA ARG A 11 -12.32 6.96 13.93
C ARG A 11 -12.20 6.34 12.53
N ARG A 12 -12.87 6.95 11.55
CA ARG A 12 -12.76 6.57 10.14
C ARG A 12 -11.32 6.83 9.69
N LYS A 13 -10.46 5.81 9.75
CA LYS A 13 -9.06 5.90 9.30
C LYS A 13 -9.09 6.27 7.81
N LYS A 14 -8.42 7.36 7.45
CA LYS A 14 -8.31 7.78 6.04
C LYS A 14 -7.43 6.76 5.31
N LEU A 15 -7.88 6.34 4.13
CA LEU A 15 -7.08 5.49 3.25
C LEU A 15 -6.13 6.40 2.46
N GLU A 16 -4.84 6.31 2.75
CA GLU A 16 -3.80 7.09 2.09
C GLU A 16 -3.25 6.30 0.90
N PHE A 17 -3.07 6.98 -0.24
CA PHE A 17 -2.47 6.38 -1.42
C PHE A 17 -1.55 7.37 -2.13
N TYR A 18 -0.63 6.82 -2.91
CA TYR A 18 0.40 7.56 -3.64
C TYR A 18 0.39 7.07 -5.08
N ILE A 19 0.54 8.00 -6.02
CA ILE A 19 0.83 7.69 -7.42
C ILE A 19 2.33 7.90 -7.60
N VAL A 20 3.01 6.87 -8.08
CA VAL A 20 4.45 6.85 -8.27
C VAL A 20 4.76 6.47 -9.71
N ASP A 21 5.63 7.24 -10.33
CA ASP A 21 6.21 6.90 -11.63
C ASP A 21 7.50 6.10 -11.37
N VAL A 22 7.47 4.80 -11.65
CA VAL A 22 8.63 3.91 -11.47
C VAL A 22 9.45 3.88 -12.76
N PHE A 23 10.79 3.88 -12.62
CA PHE A 23 11.75 3.97 -13.74
C PHE A 23 11.63 5.28 -14.55
N ALA A 24 11.40 6.39 -13.84
CA ALA A 24 11.21 7.69 -14.43
C ALA A 24 12.26 8.68 -13.92
N GLU A 25 12.90 9.43 -14.83
CA GLU A 25 13.77 10.56 -14.48
C GLU A 25 13.00 11.90 -14.44
N THR A 26 11.82 11.94 -15.08
CA THR A 26 10.95 13.11 -15.12
C THR A 26 9.51 12.72 -14.79
N LYS A 27 8.71 13.67 -14.30
CA LYS A 27 7.30 13.43 -13.95
C LYS A 27 6.50 12.98 -15.18
N TYR A 28 5.55 12.07 -14.99
CA TYR A 28 4.65 11.54 -16.02
C TYR A 28 5.35 10.68 -17.09
N THR A 29 6.51 10.14 -16.77
CA THR A 29 7.23 9.17 -17.62
C THR A 29 7.39 7.85 -16.86
N GLY A 30 7.78 6.76 -17.54
CA GLY A 30 7.93 5.45 -16.91
C GLY A 30 6.60 4.74 -16.65
N ASN A 31 6.57 3.89 -15.63
CA ASN A 31 5.42 3.05 -15.30
C ASN A 31 4.69 3.55 -14.05
N GLN A 32 3.42 3.89 -14.23
CA GLN A 32 2.56 4.37 -13.15
C GLN A 32 2.21 3.24 -12.19
N LEU A 33 2.35 3.52 -10.90
CA LEU A 33 2.02 2.63 -9.81
C LEU A 33 1.20 3.37 -8.76
N ALA A 34 0.08 2.79 -8.36
CA ALA A 34 -0.65 3.24 -7.18
C ALA A 34 -0.25 2.40 -5.95
N VAL A 35 0.16 3.07 -4.88
CA VAL A 35 0.56 2.43 -3.62
C VAL A 35 -0.37 2.88 -2.51
N PHE A 36 -1.14 1.96 -1.94
CA PHE A 36 -2.05 2.19 -0.82
C PHE A 36 -1.39 1.80 0.51
N ARG A 37 -1.56 2.62 1.54
CA ARG A 37 -1.02 2.37 2.89
C ARG A 37 -2.11 2.06 3.90
N ASN A 38 -1.73 1.33 4.95
CA ASN A 38 -2.59 1.01 6.10
C ASN A 38 -3.87 0.26 5.70
N THR A 39 -3.73 -0.74 4.82
CA THR A 39 -4.83 -1.42 4.14
C THR A 39 -5.39 -2.64 4.90
N HIS A 40 -4.91 -2.95 6.11
CA HIS A 40 -5.40 -4.05 6.97
C HIS A 40 -6.91 -4.16 7.18
N SER A 41 -7.66 -3.07 6.99
CA SER A 41 -9.13 -3.07 7.11
C SER A 41 -9.86 -3.42 5.81
N LEU A 42 -9.15 -3.48 4.69
CA LEU A 42 -9.69 -3.84 3.39
C LEU A 42 -9.61 -5.36 3.22
N ASN A 43 -10.68 -5.95 2.70
CA ASN A 43 -10.62 -7.32 2.20
C ASN A 43 -10.12 -7.34 0.75
N GLU A 44 -9.71 -8.50 0.27
CA GLU A 44 -9.17 -8.70 -1.08
C GLU A 44 -10.14 -8.26 -2.18
N LYS A 45 -11.46 -8.51 -2.01
CA LYS A 45 -12.47 -8.05 -2.97
C LYS A 45 -12.49 -6.53 -3.12
N LYS A 46 -12.31 -5.80 -2.01
CA LYS A 46 -12.24 -4.35 -2.01
C LYS A 46 -10.93 -3.85 -2.60
N MET A 47 -9.81 -4.49 -2.29
CA MET A 47 -8.51 -4.20 -2.91
C MET A 47 -8.57 -4.40 -4.44
N GLN A 48 -9.12 -5.52 -4.91
CA GLN A 48 -9.34 -5.80 -6.33
C GLN A 48 -10.24 -4.76 -7.00
N SER A 49 -11.32 -4.35 -6.32
CA SER A 49 -12.21 -3.30 -6.83
C SER A 49 -11.49 -1.96 -6.95
N ILE A 50 -10.62 -1.62 -5.99
CA ILE A 50 -9.79 -0.42 -6.04
C ILE A 50 -8.77 -0.52 -7.19
N ALA A 51 -8.07 -1.65 -7.33
CA ALA A 51 -7.12 -1.85 -8.42
C ALA A 51 -7.78 -1.71 -9.80
N ARG A 52 -9.00 -2.24 -9.94
CA ARG A 52 -9.80 -2.08 -11.16
C ARG A 52 -10.22 -0.63 -11.41
N GLU A 53 -10.59 0.10 -10.36
CA GLU A 53 -10.97 1.53 -10.45
C GLU A 53 -9.78 2.41 -10.84
N ILE A 54 -8.60 2.15 -10.25
CA ILE A 54 -7.36 2.87 -10.56
C ILE A 54 -6.92 2.60 -12.01
N ASN A 55 -7.14 1.37 -12.49
CA ASN A 55 -6.88 0.97 -13.88
C ASN A 55 -5.43 1.22 -14.36
N PHE A 56 -4.47 1.12 -13.44
CA PHE A 56 -3.06 1.01 -13.78
C PHE A 56 -2.68 -0.46 -13.99
N SER A 57 -1.51 -0.70 -14.57
CA SER A 57 -0.99 -2.05 -14.77
C SER A 57 -0.98 -2.84 -13.45
N GLU A 58 -0.57 -2.19 -12.36
CA GLU A 58 -0.54 -2.77 -11.02
C GLU A 58 -0.87 -1.72 -9.95
N THR A 59 -1.37 -2.22 -8.82
CA THR A 59 -1.62 -1.46 -7.59
C THR A 59 -1.09 -2.27 -6.42
N THR A 60 -0.32 -1.64 -5.53
CA THR A 60 0.18 -2.29 -4.31
C THR A 60 -0.56 -1.81 -3.07
N PHE A 61 -0.72 -2.72 -2.12
CA PHE A 61 -1.39 -2.48 -0.85
C PHE A 61 -0.45 -2.90 0.28
N ILE A 62 -0.01 -1.93 1.08
CA ILE A 62 0.77 -2.17 2.29
C ILE A 62 -0.21 -2.36 3.44
N ASP A 63 -0.16 -3.51 4.12
CA ASP A 63 -1.11 -3.88 5.19
C ASP A 63 -1.07 -2.86 6.34
N SER A 64 0.16 -2.60 6.83
CA SER A 64 0.42 -1.70 7.94
C SER A 64 1.80 -1.05 7.83
N ASP A 65 1.98 0.06 8.55
CA ASP A 65 3.27 0.74 8.69
C ASP A 65 4.24 0.01 9.65
N GLU A 66 3.83 -1.14 10.20
CA GLU A 66 4.63 -1.96 11.12
C GLU A 66 5.24 -3.16 10.39
N MET A 67 6.48 -3.48 10.74
CA MET A 67 7.14 -4.68 10.23
C MET A 67 6.64 -5.92 10.95
N ARG A 68 6.30 -6.97 10.19
CA ARG A 68 5.99 -8.32 10.70
C ARG A 68 6.92 -9.33 10.07
N HIS A 69 7.39 -10.28 10.87
CA HIS A 69 8.30 -11.34 10.42
C HIS A 69 9.56 -10.83 9.68
N GLY A 70 10.03 -9.62 10.00
CA GLY A 70 11.21 -9.01 9.38
C GLY A 70 10.96 -8.26 8.07
N GLY A 71 9.71 -8.08 7.65
CA GLY A 71 9.34 -7.33 6.45
C GLY A 71 7.99 -6.61 6.56
N PHE A 72 7.57 -5.96 5.48
CA PHE A 72 6.26 -5.32 5.36
C PHE A 72 5.33 -6.20 4.54
N ASP A 73 4.14 -6.47 5.06
CA ASP A 73 3.13 -7.25 4.33
C ASP A 73 2.56 -6.42 3.19
N VAL A 74 2.74 -6.91 1.95
CA VAL A 74 2.35 -6.21 0.73
C VAL A 74 1.58 -7.17 -0.17
N LYS A 75 0.46 -6.71 -0.71
CA LYS A 75 -0.27 -7.40 -1.78
C LYS A 75 -0.20 -6.61 -3.07
N ILE A 76 -0.13 -7.29 -4.21
CA ILE A 76 -0.06 -6.68 -5.53
C ILE A 76 -1.25 -7.15 -6.35
N PHE A 77 -1.98 -6.20 -6.92
CA PHE A 77 -3.14 -6.47 -7.76
C PHE A 77 -2.96 -5.85 -9.13
N THR A 78 -3.31 -6.61 -10.15
CA THR A 78 -3.67 -6.07 -11.47
C THR A 78 -5.16 -5.67 -11.46
N PRO A 79 -5.68 -5.00 -12.49
CA PRO A 79 -7.12 -4.74 -12.62
C PRO A 79 -8.00 -6.00 -12.62
N VAL A 80 -7.41 -7.18 -12.84
CA VAL A 80 -8.12 -8.45 -13.03
C VAL A 80 -7.94 -9.40 -11.84
N ALA A 81 -6.74 -9.50 -11.28
CA ALA A 81 -6.41 -10.47 -10.22
C ALA A 81 -5.24 -10.00 -9.34
N GLU A 82 -5.14 -10.59 -8.14
CA GLU A 82 -3.93 -10.57 -7.30
C GLU A 82 -2.80 -11.36 -7.99
N ILE A 83 -1.58 -10.84 -7.88
CA ILE A 83 -0.37 -11.50 -8.38
C ILE A 83 0.66 -11.61 -7.26
N PRO A 84 1.44 -12.71 -7.20
CA PRO A 84 2.37 -12.95 -6.10
C PRO A 84 3.61 -12.06 -6.16
N PHE A 85 3.95 -11.54 -7.33
CA PHE A 85 5.14 -10.71 -7.50
C PHE A 85 5.07 -9.86 -8.77
N ALA A 86 5.61 -8.66 -8.68
CA ALA A 86 5.96 -7.85 -9.84
C ALA A 86 7.18 -6.97 -9.49
N GLY A 87 8.08 -6.79 -10.46
CA GLY A 87 9.36 -6.08 -10.24
C GLY A 87 9.19 -4.58 -9.99
N HIS A 88 8.59 -3.86 -10.92
CA HIS A 88 8.40 -2.41 -10.77
C HIS A 88 7.49 -2.02 -9.58
N PRO A 89 6.43 -2.77 -9.23
CA PRO A 89 5.62 -2.46 -8.06
C PRO A 89 6.37 -2.69 -6.75
N THR A 90 7.27 -3.68 -6.70
CA THR A 90 8.15 -3.92 -5.54
C THR A 90 9.07 -2.72 -5.30
N LEU A 91 9.69 -2.19 -6.36
CA LEU A 91 10.59 -1.03 -6.25
C LEU A 91 9.84 0.24 -5.82
N GLY A 92 8.70 0.53 -6.46
CA GLY A 92 7.88 1.69 -6.11
C GLY A 92 7.33 1.61 -4.68
N THR A 93 6.93 0.42 -4.24
CA THR A 93 6.45 0.20 -2.85
C THR A 93 7.57 0.38 -1.83
N ALA A 94 8.77 -0.15 -2.11
CA ALA A 94 9.93 0.03 -1.24
C ALA A 94 10.32 1.52 -1.11
N PHE A 95 10.24 2.29 -2.19
CA PHE A 95 10.45 3.74 -2.16
C PHE A 95 9.44 4.44 -1.23
N ILE A 96 8.15 4.12 -1.33
CA ILE A 96 7.12 4.68 -0.46
C ILE A 96 7.36 4.32 1.01
N ILE A 97 7.75 3.08 1.31
CA ILE A 97 8.08 2.65 2.67
C ILE A 97 9.27 3.45 3.21
N LYS A 98 10.33 3.61 2.42
CA LYS A 98 11.50 4.41 2.81
C LYS A 98 11.11 5.85 3.17
N GLU A 99 10.41 6.52 2.27
CA GLU A 99 10.14 7.96 2.37
C GLU A 99 9.04 8.30 3.38
N PHE A 100 7.96 7.51 3.44
CA PHE A 100 6.77 7.87 4.20
C PHE A 100 6.53 7.04 5.46
N VAL A 101 7.07 5.82 5.53
CA VAL A 101 6.95 4.93 6.70
C VAL A 101 8.17 5.07 7.60
N LEU A 102 9.36 4.76 7.08
CA LEU A 102 10.60 4.71 7.86
C LEU A 102 11.24 6.09 8.07
N ARG A 103 11.10 7.00 7.09
CA ARG A 103 11.63 8.38 7.11
C ARG A 103 13.12 8.47 7.46
N LYS A 104 13.88 7.45 7.08
CA LYS A 104 15.33 7.35 7.32
C LYS A 104 15.98 6.56 6.19
N ASN A 105 17.28 6.77 5.99
CA ASN A 105 18.04 5.90 5.10
C ASN A 105 18.17 4.51 5.72
N VAL A 106 17.80 3.50 4.94
CA VAL A 106 17.94 2.09 5.27
C VAL A 106 18.65 1.39 4.13
N GLU A 107 19.55 0.47 4.47
CA GLU A 107 20.30 -0.32 3.49
C GLU A 107 19.43 -1.39 2.82
N LYS A 108 18.43 -1.90 3.54
CA LYS A 108 17.57 -2.99 3.09
C LYS A 108 16.12 -2.79 3.55
N ILE A 109 15.18 -3.04 2.64
CA ILE A 109 13.75 -3.15 2.92
C ILE A 109 13.32 -4.55 2.46
N THR A 110 12.61 -5.27 3.33
CA THR A 110 12.03 -6.58 3.01
C THR A 110 10.54 -6.41 2.82
N LEU A 111 10.00 -6.88 1.70
CA LEU A 111 8.55 -6.99 1.46
C LEU A 111 8.16 -8.46 1.60
N ASN A 112 7.11 -8.73 2.38
CA ASN A 112 6.46 -10.03 2.44
C ASN A 112 5.34 -10.00 1.40
N LEU A 113 5.57 -10.69 0.27
CA LEU A 113 4.66 -10.79 -0.86
C LEU A 113 3.96 -12.15 -0.87
#